data_AF-A0A521LHR4-F1
#
_entry.id   AF-A0A521LHR4-F1
#
_cell.length_a   1.000
_cell.length_b   1.000
_cell.length_c   1.000
_cell.angle_alpha   90.00
_cell.angle_beta   90.00
_cell.angle_gamma   90.00
#
_symmetry.space_group_name_H-M   'P 1'
#
loop_
_entity.id
_entity.type
_entity.pdbx_description
1 polymer ?
#
loop_
_entity_poly.entity_id
_entity_poly.type
_entity_poly.pdbx_seq_one_letter_code
_entity_poly.pdbx_strand_id
1 'polypeptide(L)'
;MCRASPSSRLREMRSGASSRAALMPWRSGTTSCSSVKGKGARIVCGQRVVRRKGGSVKHQVSALVCGRLDDDRFPGRNTFPLIGRPMMVYPILAAQHACLVDRVFVTTDAPAIARVAKHQGVEIIERPPELSGPAVALEDILAHGYGAIRKAAREPLDALVVLLCNAPTVTGELIDHGVELLLNDPSLDGVMSVSLHNEYHPSYALQLDEEGRLSTHAEVVSQAAGLRDAYFPDALLWVLRPPSFFEQSVKNILPSRIVNCATQRIFPLIHEGYGDVDHVWQVPAVEEWLRRQGFSEGATPYDRRTARPVVAEPASPSAPVRGAGTTTCHRVLITTIPFGEVDRRPLDLLEAAGVEYVINPIGRKLREGELAELIGDFDVLIAGTEPIT
;
A
#
# COMPACT_ATOMS: atom_id res chain seq x y z
N MET A 1 -31.61 -3.75 68.52
CA MET A 1 -32.66 -2.72 68.39
C MET A 1 -32.93 -2.48 66.92
N CYS A 2 -34.19 -2.64 66.53
CA CYS A 2 -34.72 -2.56 65.17
C CYS A 2 -34.60 -1.16 64.55
N ARG A 3 -34.54 -1.10 63.21
CA ARG A 3 -35.58 -0.47 62.37
C ARG A 3 -35.44 -0.89 60.91
N ALA A 4 -36.59 -1.16 60.31
CA ALA A 4 -36.78 -1.65 58.94
C ALA A 4 -37.16 -0.49 57.98
N SER A 5 -36.74 -0.66 56.72
CA SER A 5 -37.31 -0.34 55.37
C SER A 5 -38.40 0.75 55.19
N PRO A 6 -38.55 1.33 53.97
CA PRO A 6 -39.28 0.62 52.91
C PRO A 6 -38.74 0.74 51.47
N SER A 7 -39.10 -0.28 50.71
CA SER A 7 -39.08 -0.46 49.27
C SER A 7 -39.69 0.67 48.43
N SER A 8 -39.20 0.83 47.20
CA SER A 8 -40.04 1.12 46.04
C SER A 8 -39.64 0.23 44.85
N ARG A 9 -40.67 -0.37 44.25
CA ARG A 9 -40.63 -1.33 43.15
C ARG A 9 -40.84 -0.62 41.81
N LEU A 10 -40.26 -1.25 40.77
CA LEU A 10 -40.75 -1.38 39.40
C LEU A 10 -40.73 -0.15 38.47
N ARG A 11 -39.91 -0.25 37.42
CA ARG A 11 -40.44 -0.37 36.05
C ARG A 11 -39.46 -1.12 35.13
N GLU A 12 -39.94 -2.25 34.61
CA GLU A 12 -39.42 -2.88 33.41
C GLU A 12 -39.50 -1.89 32.23
N MET A 13 -38.43 -1.78 31.44
CA MET A 13 -38.53 -1.42 30.03
C MET A 13 -37.87 -2.50 29.18
N ARG A 14 -38.70 -3.00 28.28
CA ARG A 14 -38.47 -4.08 27.32
C ARG A 14 -37.44 -3.68 26.27
N SER A 15 -36.66 -4.70 25.86
CA SER A 15 -36.16 -4.96 24.50
C SER A 15 -35.98 -3.77 23.55
N GLY A 16 -34.73 -3.33 23.39
CA GLY A 16 -34.23 -2.78 22.14
C GLY A 16 -33.14 -3.71 21.62
N ALA A 17 -33.46 -4.55 20.63
CA ALA A 17 -32.48 -5.36 19.94
C ALA A 17 -31.51 -4.42 19.19
N SER A 18 -30.33 -4.19 19.77
CA SER A 18 -29.22 -3.55 19.07
C SER A 18 -28.65 -4.59 18.11
N SER A 19 -28.91 -4.37 16.82
CA SER A 19 -28.26 -5.05 15.71
C SER A 19 -26.76 -4.75 15.75
N ARG A 20 -25.98 -5.57 16.49
CA ARG A 20 -24.52 -5.61 16.32
C ARG A 20 -24.23 -6.34 15.02
N ALA A 21 -23.93 -5.57 13.98
CA ALA A 21 -23.26 -6.08 12.79
C ALA A 21 -21.96 -6.74 13.27
N ALA A 22 -21.81 -8.03 13.00
CA ALA A 22 -20.59 -8.75 13.32
C ALA A 22 -19.44 -8.16 12.49
N LEU A 23 -18.46 -7.56 13.16
CA LEU A 23 -17.13 -7.28 12.60
C LEU A 23 -16.51 -8.63 12.26
N MET A 24 -16.50 -9.01 10.98
CA MET A 24 -15.82 -10.21 10.51
C MET A 24 -14.49 -9.80 9.85
N PRO A 25 -13.36 -10.44 10.22
CA PRO A 25 -12.10 -10.24 9.51
C PRO A 25 -12.24 -10.71 8.07
N TRP A 26 -11.72 -9.90 7.14
CA TRP A 26 -11.68 -10.25 5.73
C TRP A 26 -10.65 -11.38 5.53
N ARG A 27 -11.10 -12.56 5.09
CA ARG A 27 -10.22 -13.70 4.76
C ARG A 27 -10.08 -13.82 3.25
N SER A 28 -8.86 -13.73 2.74
CA SER A 28 -8.50 -14.22 1.41
C SER A 28 -8.07 -15.68 1.52
N GLY A 29 -8.88 -16.61 1.00
CA GLY A 29 -8.55 -18.04 1.05
C GLY A 29 -9.55 -18.95 0.34
N THR A 30 -9.08 -19.64 -0.69
CA THR A 30 -9.73 -20.76 -1.39
C THR A 30 -9.71 -22.01 -0.51
N THR A 31 -10.87 -22.59 -0.19
CA THR A 31 -10.94 -23.96 0.35
C THR A 31 -12.22 -24.66 -0.10
N SER A 32 -12.06 -25.87 -0.65
CA SER A 32 -13.11 -26.74 -1.15
C SER A 32 -14.12 -27.08 -0.05
N CYS A 33 -15.40 -26.93 -0.37
CA CYS A 33 -16.50 -26.98 0.56
C CYS A 33 -16.97 -28.43 0.79
N SER A 34 -16.72 -28.99 1.97
CA SER A 34 -17.60 -30.01 2.57
C SER A 34 -18.65 -29.30 3.42
N SER A 35 -19.90 -29.63 3.16
CA SER A 35 -21.11 -28.91 3.55
C SER A 35 -21.39 -28.89 5.06
N VAL A 36 -21.46 -27.69 5.65
CA VAL A 36 -22.18 -27.42 6.91
C VAL A 36 -23.18 -26.29 6.65
N LYS A 37 -24.46 -26.57 6.89
CA LYS A 37 -25.58 -25.63 6.72
C LYS A 37 -25.57 -24.61 7.87
N GLY A 38 -25.10 -23.40 7.61
CA GLY A 38 -25.27 -22.22 8.46
C GLY A 38 -25.46 -20.99 7.57
N LYS A 39 -26.45 -20.16 7.87
CA LYS A 39 -26.80 -18.95 7.10
C LYS A 39 -25.67 -17.92 7.18
N GLY A 40 -24.71 -17.99 6.26
CA GLY A 40 -23.69 -16.97 6.02
C GLY A 40 -23.87 -16.39 4.62
N ALA A 41 -23.98 -15.06 4.51
CA ALA A 41 -23.94 -14.39 3.22
C ALA A 41 -22.51 -14.48 2.65
N ARG A 42 -22.30 -15.41 1.72
CA ARG A 42 -21.14 -15.41 0.83
C ARG A 42 -21.32 -14.26 -0.17
N ILE A 43 -20.49 -13.23 -0.12
CA ILE A 43 -20.34 -12.33 -1.27
C ILE A 43 -19.46 -13.07 -2.28
N VAL A 44 -20.12 -13.73 -3.21
CA VAL A 44 -19.48 -14.28 -4.41
C VAL A 44 -19.26 -13.11 -5.36
N CYS A 45 -17.99 -12.86 -5.71
CA CYS A 45 -17.62 -11.98 -6.82
C CYS A 45 -18.41 -12.43 -8.06
N GLY A 46 -19.36 -11.60 -8.50
CA GLY A 46 -20.25 -11.91 -9.62
C GLY A 46 -21.71 -11.47 -9.48
N GLN A 47 -22.16 -11.01 -8.31
CA GLN A 47 -23.50 -10.40 -8.24
C GLN A 47 -23.47 -8.94 -8.70
N ARG A 48 -24.15 -8.70 -9.84
CA ARG A 48 -24.50 -7.38 -10.37
C ARG A 48 -24.68 -6.36 -9.25
N VAL A 49 -23.86 -5.32 -9.29
CA VAL A 49 -24.12 -4.02 -8.65
C VAL A 49 -25.62 -3.75 -8.80
N VAL A 50 -26.34 -3.72 -7.69
CA VAL A 50 -27.73 -3.25 -7.68
C VAL A 50 -27.64 -1.79 -8.06
N ARG A 51 -27.77 -1.49 -9.35
CA ARG A 51 -27.88 -0.12 -9.86
C ARG A 51 -29.08 0.51 -9.16
N ARG A 52 -28.83 1.33 -8.14
CA ARG A 52 -29.82 2.29 -7.65
C ARG A 52 -30.25 3.12 -8.85
N LYS A 53 -31.54 3.07 -9.18
CA LYS A 53 -32.16 4.00 -10.14
C LYS A 53 -32.22 5.38 -9.46
N GLY A 54 -31.14 6.11 -9.60
CA GLY A 54 -30.98 7.52 -9.26
C GLY A 54 -29.72 7.97 -9.99
N GLY A 55 -29.75 9.11 -10.69
CA GLY A 55 -28.61 9.57 -11.50
C GLY A 55 -27.32 9.46 -10.70
N SER A 56 -26.36 8.64 -11.17
CA SER A 56 -25.16 8.37 -10.40
C SER A 56 -24.33 9.65 -10.36
N VAL A 57 -24.32 10.31 -9.20
CA VAL A 57 -23.30 11.33 -8.92
C VAL A 57 -21.97 10.60 -9.05
N LYS A 58 -21.15 11.03 -10.02
CA LYS A 58 -19.80 10.50 -10.14
C LYS A 58 -19.00 11.10 -9.00
N HIS A 59 -18.53 10.26 -8.08
CA HIS A 59 -17.62 10.71 -7.03
C HIS A 59 -16.22 10.97 -7.60
N GLN A 60 -15.55 12.00 -7.10
CA GLN A 60 -14.18 12.34 -7.44
C GLN A 60 -13.25 11.81 -6.35
N VAL A 61 -12.42 10.83 -6.70
CA VAL A 61 -11.51 10.18 -5.75
C VAL A 61 -10.10 10.21 -6.32
N SER A 62 -9.14 10.67 -5.53
CA SER A 62 -7.72 10.62 -5.91
C SER A 62 -6.90 9.91 -4.86
N ALA A 63 -5.82 9.26 -5.29
CA ALA A 63 -4.81 8.70 -4.41
C ALA A 63 -3.57 9.60 -4.38
N LEU A 64 -3.02 9.81 -3.18
CA LEU A 64 -1.77 10.49 -2.93
C LEU A 64 -0.81 9.52 -2.24
N VAL A 65 0.20 9.06 -2.98
CA VAL A 65 1.27 8.20 -2.49
C VAL A 65 2.41 9.09 -2.00
N CYS A 66 2.75 8.96 -0.73
CA CYS A 66 3.75 9.80 -0.07
C CYS A 66 5.06 9.02 0.08
N GLY A 67 6.16 9.58 -0.43
CA GLY A 67 7.50 9.04 -0.23
C GLY A 67 8.47 10.13 0.15
N ARG A 68 9.37 9.88 1.10
CA ARG A 68 10.42 10.83 1.47
C ARG A 68 11.79 10.23 1.24
N LEU A 69 12.81 11.07 1.19
CA LEU A 69 14.18 10.60 1.26
C LEU A 69 14.34 9.76 2.55
N ASP A 70 14.86 8.54 2.39
CA ASP A 70 15.01 7.61 3.51
C ASP A 70 16.12 8.07 4.47
N ASP A 71 16.05 7.59 5.71
CA ASP A 71 17.07 7.82 6.73
C ASP A 71 18.13 6.70 6.72
N ASP A 72 19.12 6.81 7.61
CA ASP A 72 20.24 5.87 7.69
C ASP A 72 19.84 4.48 8.22
N ARG A 73 18.63 4.28 8.77
CA ARG A 73 18.21 3.00 9.37
C ARG A 73 17.88 1.96 8.30
N PHE A 74 17.31 2.39 7.18
CA PHE A 74 17.08 1.55 6.01
C PHE A 74 17.31 2.38 4.73
N PRO A 75 18.58 2.57 4.33
CA PRO A 75 18.91 3.34 3.15
C PRO A 75 18.28 2.75 1.88
N GLY A 76 17.58 3.59 1.11
CA GLY A 76 16.93 3.18 -0.13
C GLY A 76 15.67 2.32 0.06
N ARG A 77 15.10 2.25 1.27
CA ARG A 77 13.89 1.50 1.63
C ARG A 77 12.74 1.64 0.65
N ASN A 78 12.35 2.85 0.26
CA ASN A 78 11.23 3.04 -0.68
C ASN A 78 11.54 2.43 -2.06
N THR A 79 12.81 2.43 -2.45
CA THR A 79 13.29 1.85 -3.71
C THR A 79 13.80 0.43 -3.58
N PHE A 80 13.70 -0.17 -2.39
CA PHE A 80 14.26 -1.48 -2.08
C PHE A 80 13.61 -2.54 -2.99
N PRO A 81 14.41 -3.39 -3.68
CA PRO A 81 13.87 -4.46 -4.52
C PRO A 81 13.12 -5.49 -3.67
N LEU A 82 11.83 -5.61 -3.92
CA LEU A 82 10.91 -6.53 -3.26
C LEU A 82 10.20 -7.31 -4.36
N ILE A 83 10.45 -8.62 -4.46
CA ILE A 83 9.88 -9.51 -5.51
C ILE A 83 9.92 -8.87 -6.92
N GLY A 84 11.12 -8.49 -7.36
CA GLY A 84 11.36 -7.94 -8.71
C GLY A 84 10.91 -6.49 -8.94
N ARG A 85 10.42 -5.77 -7.92
CA ARG A 85 9.96 -4.37 -8.05
C ARG A 85 10.40 -3.53 -6.85
N PRO A 86 10.66 -2.22 -7.02
CA PRO A 86 10.85 -1.32 -5.87
C PRO A 86 9.63 -1.33 -4.94
N MET A 87 9.85 -1.32 -3.61
CA MET A 87 8.78 -1.34 -2.59
C MET A 87 7.67 -0.31 -2.84
N MET A 88 8.02 0.89 -3.28
CA MET A 88 7.05 1.95 -3.60
C MET A 88 6.12 1.66 -4.79
N VAL A 89 6.45 0.69 -5.64
CA VAL A 89 5.61 0.34 -6.79
C VAL A 89 4.32 -0.37 -6.35
N TYR A 90 4.36 -1.12 -5.24
CA TYR A 90 3.20 -1.87 -4.75
C TYR A 90 1.99 -0.97 -4.38
N PRO A 91 2.13 0.08 -3.55
CA PRO A 91 1.02 0.99 -3.28
C PRO A 91 0.58 1.78 -4.53
N ILE A 92 1.50 2.10 -5.45
CA ILE A 92 1.16 2.75 -6.72
C ILE A 92 0.26 1.83 -7.58
N LEU A 93 0.65 0.57 -7.75
CA LEU A 93 -0.14 -0.41 -8.50
C LEU A 93 -1.51 -0.64 -7.84
N ALA A 94 -1.56 -0.76 -6.52
CA ALA A 94 -2.82 -0.88 -5.79
C ALA A 94 -3.76 0.29 -6.09
N ALA A 95 -3.26 1.52 -6.06
CA ALA A 95 -4.05 2.71 -6.38
C ALA A 95 -4.47 2.79 -7.86
N GLN A 96 -3.58 2.42 -8.80
CA GLN A 96 -3.87 2.42 -10.23
C GLN A 96 -4.91 1.36 -10.63
N HIS A 97 -4.99 0.27 -9.87
CA HIS A 97 -5.92 -0.84 -10.13
C HIS A 97 -7.14 -0.88 -9.21
N ALA A 98 -7.28 0.10 -8.31
CA ALA A 98 -8.51 0.35 -7.57
C ALA A 98 -9.59 0.88 -8.53
N CYS A 99 -10.80 0.35 -8.45
CA CYS A 99 -11.89 0.69 -9.37
C CYS A 99 -12.47 2.09 -9.12
N LEU A 100 -12.36 2.59 -7.89
CA LEU A 100 -12.96 3.85 -7.46
C LEU A 100 -12.00 5.03 -7.50
N VAL A 101 -10.70 4.82 -7.76
CA VAL A 101 -9.69 5.90 -7.83
C VAL A 101 -9.61 6.45 -9.25
N ASP A 102 -9.84 7.75 -9.44
CA ASP A 102 -9.77 8.40 -10.75
C ASP A 102 -8.33 8.76 -11.15
N ARG A 103 -7.52 9.22 -10.20
CA ARG A 103 -6.17 9.74 -10.43
C ARG A 103 -5.22 9.36 -9.31
N VAL A 104 -3.97 9.10 -9.67
CA VAL A 104 -2.90 8.73 -8.73
C VAL A 104 -1.78 9.76 -8.82
N PHE A 105 -1.42 10.31 -7.67
CA PHE A 105 -0.35 11.27 -7.50
C PHE A 105 0.72 10.73 -6.57
N VAL A 106 1.97 11.08 -6.82
CA VAL A 106 3.10 10.84 -5.91
C VAL A 106 3.64 12.18 -5.44
N THR A 107 3.79 12.36 -4.13
CA THR A 107 4.55 13.50 -3.58
C THR A 107 5.85 13.03 -2.96
N THR A 108 6.96 13.64 -3.37
CA THR A 108 8.28 13.29 -2.86
C THR A 108 9.30 14.43 -2.97
N ASP A 109 10.28 14.42 -2.07
CA ASP A 109 11.50 15.21 -2.10
C ASP A 109 12.72 14.37 -2.55
N ALA A 110 12.55 13.06 -2.83
CA ALA A 110 13.62 12.16 -3.20
C ALA A 110 13.68 11.95 -4.72
N PRO A 111 14.78 12.31 -5.40
CA PRO A 111 14.94 12.11 -6.84
C PRO A 111 14.78 10.64 -7.29
N ALA A 112 15.19 9.68 -6.45
CA ALA A 112 15.04 8.26 -6.76
C ALA A 112 13.58 7.83 -6.82
N ILE A 113 12.75 8.28 -5.87
CA ILE A 113 11.30 8.03 -5.84
C ILE A 113 10.63 8.70 -7.05
N ALA A 114 10.99 9.95 -7.36
CA ALA A 114 10.46 10.67 -8.51
C ALA A 114 10.75 9.94 -9.84
N ARG A 115 11.96 9.39 -10.00
CA ARG A 115 12.30 8.58 -11.18
C ARG A 115 11.41 7.35 -11.29
N VAL A 116 11.23 6.57 -10.21
CA VAL A 116 10.37 5.37 -10.24
C VAL A 116 8.92 5.75 -10.53
N ALA A 117 8.39 6.79 -9.90
CA ALA A 117 7.04 7.30 -10.12
C ALA A 117 6.82 7.67 -11.60
N LYS A 118 7.79 8.35 -12.23
CA LYS A 118 7.73 8.69 -13.66
C LYS A 118 7.62 7.45 -14.56
N HIS A 119 8.36 6.38 -14.24
CA HIS A 119 8.29 5.12 -14.99
C HIS A 119 6.94 4.40 -14.80
N GLN A 120 6.26 4.60 -13.67
CA GLN A 120 4.90 4.07 -13.43
C GLN A 120 3.80 4.91 -14.10
N GLY A 121 4.14 6.02 -14.75
CA GLY A 121 3.17 6.89 -15.44
C GLY A 121 2.23 7.64 -14.50
N VAL A 122 2.61 7.86 -13.24
CA VAL A 122 1.81 8.61 -12.26
C VAL A 122 2.25 10.08 -12.17
N GLU A 123 1.31 10.94 -11.78
CA GLU A 123 1.55 12.39 -11.69
C GLU A 123 2.40 12.71 -10.46
N ILE A 124 3.43 13.55 -10.62
CA ILE A 124 4.35 13.90 -9.54
C ILE A 124 4.03 15.30 -9.03
N ILE A 125 3.89 15.42 -7.70
CA ILE A 125 3.75 16.68 -6.98
C ILE A 125 5.09 16.99 -6.32
N GLU A 126 5.83 17.91 -6.92
CA GLU A 126 7.10 18.40 -6.38
C GLU A 126 6.86 19.16 -5.07
N ARG A 127 7.65 18.85 -4.04
CA ARG A 127 7.58 19.57 -2.76
C ARG A 127 8.45 20.83 -2.81
N PRO A 128 7.99 21.95 -2.25
CA PRO A 128 8.86 23.09 -2.03
C PRO A 128 9.92 22.76 -0.96
N PRO A 129 11.05 23.48 -0.91
CA PRO A 129 12.16 23.18 0.01
C PRO A 129 11.75 23.08 1.48
N GLU A 130 10.79 23.90 1.93
CA GLU A 130 10.26 23.89 3.31
C GLU A 130 9.49 22.62 3.69
N LEU A 131 9.07 21.82 2.70
CA LEU A 131 8.39 20.53 2.89
C LEU A 131 9.30 19.33 2.55
N SER A 132 10.61 19.54 2.61
CA SER A 132 11.63 18.51 2.38
C SER A 132 12.36 18.14 3.67
N GLY A 133 12.77 16.87 3.77
CA GLY A 133 13.56 16.35 4.89
C GLY A 133 12.76 15.65 5.99
N PRO A 134 13.46 14.99 6.93
CA PRO A 134 12.86 14.05 7.87
C PRO A 134 12.03 14.70 8.98
N ALA A 135 12.25 15.98 9.27
CA ALA A 135 11.56 16.73 10.32
C ALA A 135 10.19 17.28 9.91
N VAL A 136 9.85 17.21 8.61
CA VAL A 136 8.58 17.72 8.09
C VAL A 136 7.45 16.77 8.50
N ALA A 137 6.40 17.37 9.08
CA ALA A 137 5.22 16.65 9.48
C ALA A 137 4.47 16.10 8.25
N LEU A 138 4.00 14.85 8.33
CA LEU A 138 3.27 14.24 7.22
C LEU A 138 2.00 15.02 6.89
N GLU A 139 1.35 15.62 7.90
CA GLU A 139 0.17 16.46 7.75
C GLU A 139 0.41 17.66 6.82
N ASP A 140 1.57 18.30 6.91
CA ASP A 140 1.93 19.44 6.04
C ASP A 140 2.19 18.98 4.60
N ILE A 141 2.82 17.81 4.42
CA ILE A 141 3.00 17.16 3.11
C ILE A 141 1.65 16.83 2.48
N LEU A 142 0.70 16.29 3.27
CA LEU A 142 -0.64 15.97 2.80
C LEU A 142 -1.44 17.22 2.43
N ALA A 143 -1.35 18.29 3.22
CA ALA A 143 -2.00 19.56 2.92
C ALA A 143 -1.48 20.17 1.62
N HIS A 144 -0.17 20.14 1.39
CA HIS A 144 0.43 20.56 0.13
C HIS A 144 -0.02 19.69 -1.05
N GLY A 145 0.04 18.36 -0.89
CA GLY A 145 -0.41 17.40 -1.89
C GLY A 145 -1.89 17.61 -2.27
N TYR A 146 -2.78 17.72 -1.28
CA TYR A 146 -4.19 18.02 -1.50
C TYR A 146 -4.36 19.37 -2.23
N GLY A 147 -3.62 20.40 -1.84
CA GLY A 147 -3.65 21.70 -2.51
C GLY A 147 -3.29 21.62 -4.00
N ALA A 148 -2.29 20.83 -4.36
CA ALA A 148 -1.91 20.57 -5.76
C ALA A 148 -2.97 19.76 -6.51
N ILE A 149 -3.50 18.70 -5.90
CA ILE A 149 -4.58 17.88 -6.48
C ILE A 149 -5.82 18.72 -6.73
N ARG A 150 -6.22 19.55 -5.76
CA ARG A 150 -7.37 20.44 -5.87
C ARG A 150 -7.23 21.45 -7.02
N LYS A 151 -6.02 21.98 -7.25
CA LYS A 151 -5.73 22.87 -8.40
C LYS A 151 -5.84 22.13 -9.73
N ALA A 152 -5.49 20.85 -9.76
CA ALA A 152 -5.55 20.01 -10.95
C ALA A 152 -6.94 19.39 -11.19
N ALA A 153 -7.83 19.40 -10.19
CA ALA A 153 -9.17 18.85 -10.26
C ALA A 153 -10.18 19.87 -10.81
N ARG A 154 -11.20 19.38 -11.53
CA ARG A 154 -12.31 20.21 -12.04
C ARG A 154 -13.45 20.35 -11.03
N GLU A 155 -13.58 19.36 -10.17
CA GLU A 155 -14.62 19.24 -9.16
C GLU A 155 -13.95 18.96 -7.80
N PRO A 156 -14.61 19.31 -6.67
CA PRO A 156 -14.13 18.97 -5.34
C PRO A 156 -13.96 17.45 -5.17
N LEU A 157 -12.93 17.04 -4.43
CA LEU A 157 -12.73 15.63 -4.11
C LEU A 157 -13.73 15.18 -3.04
N ASP A 158 -14.40 14.07 -3.29
CA ASP A 158 -15.23 13.39 -2.30
C ASP A 158 -14.37 12.58 -1.31
N ALA A 159 -13.26 12.03 -1.80
CA ALA A 159 -12.32 11.25 -1.01
C ALA A 159 -10.87 11.42 -1.49
N LEU A 160 -9.94 11.49 -0.54
CA LEU A 160 -8.51 11.40 -0.77
C LEU A 160 -7.98 10.10 -0.14
N VAL A 161 -7.48 9.19 -0.96
CA VAL A 161 -6.76 8.00 -0.53
C VAL A 161 -5.31 8.39 -0.26
N VAL A 162 -4.80 8.11 0.93
CA VAL A 162 -3.41 8.37 1.32
C VAL A 162 -2.71 7.03 1.51
N LEU A 163 -1.56 6.88 0.85
CA LEU A 163 -0.70 5.70 0.90
C LEU A 163 0.75 6.11 1.15
N LEU A 164 1.55 5.21 1.72
CA LEU A 164 2.99 5.43 1.91
C LEU A 164 3.81 4.56 0.95
N CYS A 165 4.92 5.08 0.44
CA CYS A 165 5.82 4.35 -0.44
C CYS A 165 6.45 3.10 0.21
N ASN A 166 6.57 3.07 1.54
CA ASN A 166 7.12 1.95 2.29
C ASN A 166 6.04 1.00 2.84
N ALA A 167 4.77 1.12 2.42
CA ALA A 167 3.67 0.27 2.87
C ALA A 167 3.13 -0.60 1.72
N PRO A 168 3.87 -1.67 1.32
CA PRO A 168 3.55 -2.46 0.14
C PRO A 168 2.39 -3.44 0.32
N THR A 169 1.93 -3.69 1.55
CA THR A 169 0.91 -4.71 1.84
C THR A 169 -0.53 -4.25 1.59
N VAL A 170 -0.76 -3.48 0.52
CA VAL A 170 -2.06 -2.89 0.16
C VAL A 170 -2.57 -3.42 -1.18
N THR A 171 -3.89 -3.57 -1.32
CA THR A 171 -4.55 -4.02 -2.56
C THR A 171 -5.54 -2.97 -3.06
N GLY A 172 -5.85 -3.01 -4.36
CA GLY A 172 -6.91 -2.17 -4.93
C GLY A 172 -8.27 -2.43 -4.30
N GLU A 173 -8.56 -3.69 -3.95
CA GLU A 173 -9.79 -4.09 -3.25
C GLU A 173 -9.90 -3.47 -1.85
N LEU A 174 -8.78 -3.37 -1.11
CA LEU A 174 -8.75 -2.73 0.21
C LEU A 174 -9.03 -1.22 0.10
N ILE A 175 -8.44 -0.58 -0.92
CA ILE A 175 -8.67 0.83 -1.22
C ILE A 175 -10.15 1.06 -1.56
N ASP A 176 -10.70 0.28 -2.49
CA ASP A 176 -12.10 0.40 -2.90
C ASP A 176 -13.05 0.21 -1.70
N HIS A 177 -12.80 -0.77 -0.84
CA HIS A 177 -13.62 -0.98 0.35
C HIS A 177 -13.58 0.21 1.32
N GLY A 178 -12.40 0.81 1.53
CA GLY A 178 -12.27 2.02 2.35
C GLY A 178 -13.02 3.22 1.76
N VAL A 179 -12.97 3.39 0.43
CA VAL A 179 -13.70 4.43 -0.29
C VAL A 179 -15.21 4.21 -0.21
N GLU A 180 -15.69 2.98 -0.42
CA GLU A 180 -17.11 2.65 -0.28
C GLU A 180 -17.65 2.94 1.11
N LEU A 181 -16.91 2.58 2.17
CA LEU A 181 -17.30 2.88 3.55
C LEU A 181 -17.45 4.39 3.77
N LEU A 182 -16.47 5.18 3.34
CA LEU A 182 -16.50 6.64 3.50
C LEU A 182 -17.65 7.29 2.72
N LEU A 183 -17.89 6.86 1.48
CA LEU A 183 -18.91 7.45 0.60
C LEU A 183 -20.33 7.05 1.01
N ASN A 184 -20.52 5.83 1.52
CA ASN A 184 -21.84 5.34 1.94
C ASN A 184 -22.31 5.92 3.28
N ASP A 185 -21.40 6.42 4.12
CA ASP A 185 -21.72 7.05 5.40
C ASP A 185 -21.20 8.51 5.45
N PRO A 186 -22.06 9.50 5.13
CA PRO A 186 -21.72 10.91 5.21
C PRO A 186 -21.35 11.40 6.62
N SER A 187 -21.61 10.59 7.66
CA SER A 187 -21.19 10.90 9.02
C SER A 187 -19.71 10.56 9.26
N LEU A 188 -19.04 9.81 8.39
CA LEU A 188 -17.62 9.54 8.54
C LEU A 188 -16.78 10.69 8.00
N ASP A 189 -15.76 11.04 8.78
CA ASP A 189 -14.70 11.95 8.38
C ASP A 189 -13.60 11.19 7.64
N GLY A 190 -13.30 9.96 8.06
CA GLY A 190 -12.30 9.14 7.40
C GLY A 190 -12.41 7.66 7.72
N VAL A 191 -11.64 6.87 6.99
CA VAL A 191 -11.43 5.44 7.19
C VAL A 191 -9.92 5.21 7.30
N MET A 192 -9.49 4.36 8.21
CA MET A 192 -8.07 4.05 8.42
C MET A 192 -7.88 2.56 8.60
N SER A 193 -6.85 2.00 7.98
CA SER A 193 -6.44 0.62 8.22
C SER A 193 -5.86 0.43 9.61
N VAL A 194 -6.21 -0.70 10.23
CA VAL A 194 -5.73 -1.07 11.56
C VAL A 194 -5.48 -2.57 11.64
N SER A 195 -4.48 -2.94 12.43
CA SER A 195 -4.20 -4.32 12.79
C SER A 195 -4.67 -4.62 14.21
N LEU A 196 -5.33 -5.76 14.39
CA LEU A 196 -5.76 -6.24 15.71
C LEU A 196 -4.60 -7.00 16.37
N HIS A 197 -4.06 -6.48 17.47
CA HIS A 197 -2.97 -7.12 18.22
C HIS A 197 -3.24 -7.16 19.72
N ASN A 198 -4.09 -8.09 20.15
CA ASN A 198 -4.38 -8.26 21.56
C ASN A 198 -3.18 -8.81 22.36
N GLU A 199 -2.23 -9.46 21.69
CA GLU A 199 -0.95 -9.89 22.26
C GLU A 199 -0.04 -8.73 22.65
N TYR A 200 -0.18 -7.57 21.99
CA TYR A 200 0.53 -6.33 22.30
C TYR A 200 -0.35 -5.30 23.01
N HIS A 201 -1.49 -5.74 23.58
CA HIS A 201 -2.47 -4.84 24.18
C HIS A 201 -1.81 -3.87 25.17
N PRO A 202 -2.10 -2.55 25.13
CA PRO A 202 -1.41 -1.55 25.97
C PRO A 202 -1.48 -1.80 27.47
N SER A 203 -2.48 -2.55 27.96
CA SER A 203 -2.56 -2.97 29.37
C SER A 203 -1.45 -3.92 29.81
N TYR A 204 -0.74 -4.55 28.87
CA TYR A 204 0.42 -5.41 29.15
C TYR A 204 1.74 -4.65 29.09
N ALA A 205 1.72 -3.37 28.68
CA ALA A 205 2.92 -2.57 28.57
C ALA A 205 3.55 -2.27 29.95
N LEU A 206 4.86 -2.43 30.02
CA LEU A 206 5.69 -2.10 31.17
C LEU A 206 6.62 -0.94 30.80
N GLN A 207 7.05 -0.18 31.80
CA GLN A 207 8.03 0.89 31.68
C GLN A 207 9.14 0.73 32.73
N LEU A 208 10.27 1.40 32.52
CA LEU A 208 11.31 1.49 33.53
C LEU A 208 10.97 2.60 34.53
N ASP A 209 11.10 2.33 35.82
CA ASP A 209 11.09 3.35 36.86
C ASP A 209 12.45 4.07 36.97
N GLU A 210 12.54 5.07 37.86
CA GLU A 210 13.75 5.87 38.07
C GLU A 210 14.95 5.02 38.54
N GLU A 211 14.68 3.86 39.16
CA GLU A 211 15.67 2.90 39.63
C GLU A 211 16.00 1.80 38.59
N GLY A 212 15.42 1.86 37.39
CA GLY A 212 15.66 0.91 36.31
C GLY A 212 14.95 -0.44 36.48
N ARG A 213 13.91 -0.52 37.32
CA ARG A 213 13.06 -1.70 37.49
C ARG A 213 11.81 -1.57 36.62
N LEU A 214 11.13 -2.71 36.40
CA LEU A 214 9.89 -2.72 35.64
C LEU A 214 8.72 -2.26 36.50
N SER A 215 7.92 -1.33 35.98
CA SER A 215 6.62 -0.91 36.49
C SER A 215 5.56 -0.93 35.39
N THR A 216 4.28 -0.94 35.74
CA THR A 216 3.19 -0.93 34.74
C THR A 216 3.10 0.43 34.05
N HIS A 217 3.03 0.45 32.71
CA HIS A 217 2.92 1.70 31.94
C HIS A 217 1.54 2.37 32.09
N ALA A 218 0.47 1.57 32.24
CA ALA A 218 -0.88 2.05 32.51
C ALA A 218 -1.51 1.24 33.65
N GLU A 219 -2.44 1.83 34.39
CA GLU A 219 -3.15 1.11 35.45
C GLU A 219 -3.84 -0.14 34.88
N VAL A 220 -3.63 -1.28 35.54
CA VAL A 220 -4.23 -2.54 35.16
C VAL A 220 -5.73 -2.45 35.40
N VAL A 221 -6.49 -2.20 34.33
CA VAL A 221 -7.94 -2.39 34.36
C VAL A 221 -8.18 -3.86 34.67
N SER A 222 -8.76 -4.13 35.84
CA SER A 222 -9.08 -5.48 36.31
C SER A 222 -9.65 -6.34 35.18
N GLN A 223 -8.98 -7.47 34.92
CA GLN A 223 -9.38 -8.45 33.90
C GLN A 223 -10.83 -8.96 34.09
N ALA A 224 -11.43 -8.74 35.26
CA ALA A 224 -12.82 -9.09 35.55
C ALA A 224 -13.85 -8.36 34.68
N ALA A 225 -13.47 -7.25 34.01
CA ALA A 225 -14.36 -6.50 33.11
C ALA A 225 -14.28 -6.94 31.63
N GLY A 226 -13.34 -7.82 31.28
CA GLY A 226 -13.01 -8.17 29.89
C GLY A 226 -12.27 -7.02 29.19
N LEU A 227 -11.05 -7.29 28.70
CA LEU A 227 -10.31 -6.30 27.92
C LEU A 227 -11.00 -6.07 26.57
N ARG A 228 -11.07 -4.80 26.15
CA ARG A 228 -11.51 -4.46 24.79
C ARG A 228 -10.38 -4.77 23.81
N ASP A 229 -10.73 -5.05 22.56
CA ASP A 229 -9.75 -5.26 21.51
C ASP A 229 -8.83 -4.05 21.31
N ALA A 230 -7.53 -4.30 21.10
CA ALA A 230 -6.54 -3.28 20.79
C ALA A 230 -6.26 -3.26 19.28
N TYR A 231 -6.65 -2.15 18.65
CA TYR A 231 -6.39 -1.86 17.25
C TYR A 231 -5.21 -0.89 17.13
N PHE A 232 -4.23 -1.25 16.31
CA PHE A 232 -3.03 -0.47 16.07
C PHE A 232 -3.09 0.12 14.66
N PRO A 233 -2.88 1.43 14.47
CA PRO A 233 -2.68 2.00 13.14
C PRO A 233 -1.49 1.31 12.47
N ASP A 234 -1.71 0.76 11.30
CA ASP A 234 -0.69 0.02 10.54
C ASP A 234 -0.03 0.89 9.44
N ALA A 235 -0.41 2.16 9.35
CA ALA A 235 0.10 3.12 8.38
C ALA A 235 -0.03 2.71 6.90
N LEU A 236 -0.94 1.78 6.60
CA LEU A 236 -1.09 1.23 5.25
C LEU A 236 -1.98 2.08 4.35
N LEU A 237 -3.13 2.51 4.86
CA LEU A 237 -4.17 3.19 4.11
C LEU A 237 -4.96 4.15 4.99
N TRP A 238 -5.15 5.37 4.49
CA TRP A 238 -6.21 6.26 4.94
C TRP A 238 -7.10 6.66 3.77
N VAL A 239 -8.40 6.73 4.00
CA VAL A 239 -9.35 7.35 3.07
C VAL A 239 -10.00 8.51 3.80
N LEU A 240 -9.71 9.73 3.35
CA LEU A 240 -10.02 10.96 4.06
C LEU A 240 -11.07 11.76 3.31
N ARG A 241 -12.05 12.32 4.02
CA ARG A 241 -12.95 13.35 3.48
C ARG A 241 -12.24 14.70 3.53
N PRO A 242 -11.86 15.31 2.39
CA PRO A 242 -10.94 16.45 2.41
C PRO A 242 -11.39 17.65 3.25
N PRO A 243 -12.68 18.05 3.26
CA PRO A 243 -13.14 19.12 4.14
C PRO A 243 -12.83 18.91 5.63
N SER A 244 -12.89 17.67 6.12
CA SER A 244 -12.66 17.33 7.53
C SER A 244 -11.17 17.36 7.95
N PHE A 245 -10.25 17.46 6.99
CA PHE A 245 -8.80 17.37 7.25
C PHE A 245 -8.03 18.60 6.79
N PHE A 246 -8.44 19.25 5.69
CA PHE A 246 -7.65 20.30 5.05
C PHE A 246 -8.33 21.67 4.99
N GLU A 247 -9.64 21.73 5.28
CA GLU A 247 -10.44 22.95 5.13
C GLU A 247 -10.98 23.48 6.47
N GLN A 248 -10.86 22.70 7.55
CA GLN A 248 -11.16 23.16 8.90
C GLN A 248 -10.00 23.98 9.48
N SER A 249 -10.34 25.00 10.26
CA SER A 249 -9.39 25.91 10.91
C SER A 249 -8.65 25.31 12.11
N VAL A 250 -9.06 24.13 12.59
CA VAL A 250 -8.42 23.43 13.71
C VAL A 250 -7.45 22.40 13.15
N LYS A 251 -6.14 22.69 13.19
CA LYS A 251 -5.10 21.71 12.91
C LYS A 251 -5.23 20.53 13.88
N ASN A 252 -4.94 19.31 13.42
CA ASN A 252 -4.80 18.15 14.28
C ASN A 252 -3.88 18.51 15.46
N ILE A 253 -4.40 18.37 16.69
CA ILE A 253 -3.73 18.82 17.92
C ILE A 253 -2.66 17.80 18.37
N LEU A 254 -2.39 16.76 17.58
CA LEU A 254 -1.36 15.76 17.87
C LEU A 254 -0.32 15.73 16.75
N PRO A 255 0.94 16.10 17.01
CA PRO A 255 1.99 16.02 16.01
C PRO A 255 2.19 14.56 15.56
N SER A 256 2.39 14.34 14.26
CA SER A 256 2.66 13.03 13.63
C SER A 256 1.47 12.04 13.63
N ARG A 257 0.23 12.53 13.66
CA ARG A 257 -0.97 11.71 13.50
C ARG A 257 -1.88 12.30 12.43
N ILE A 258 -2.04 11.55 11.33
CA ILE A 258 -2.93 11.91 10.22
C ILE A 258 -4.38 12.03 10.69
N VAL A 259 -4.81 11.16 11.60
CA VAL A 259 -6.18 11.13 12.14
C VAL A 259 -6.21 11.44 13.63
N ASN A 260 -7.23 12.16 14.06
CA ASN A 260 -7.51 12.44 15.47
C ASN A 260 -8.89 11.90 15.85
N CYS A 261 -8.94 10.69 16.38
CA CYS A 261 -10.19 10.03 16.80
C CYS A 261 -10.94 10.76 17.93
N ALA A 262 -10.34 11.77 18.59
CA ALA A 262 -11.05 12.60 19.58
C ALA A 262 -11.97 13.63 18.92
N THR A 263 -11.65 14.07 17.70
CA THR A 263 -12.38 15.14 16.99
C THR A 263 -12.96 14.69 15.65
N GLN A 264 -12.53 13.54 15.14
CA GLN A 264 -12.94 13.00 13.84
C GLN A 264 -13.60 11.63 13.99
N ARG A 265 -14.65 11.39 13.21
CA ARG A 265 -15.34 10.10 13.13
C ARG A 265 -14.60 9.21 12.14
N ILE A 266 -13.69 8.41 12.67
CA ILE A 266 -12.84 7.49 11.91
C ILE A 266 -13.40 6.07 12.01
N PHE A 267 -13.64 5.43 10.87
CA PHE A 267 -14.02 4.02 10.82
C PHE A 267 -12.79 3.12 10.61
N PRO A 268 -12.64 2.03 11.38
CA PRO A 268 -11.51 1.13 11.23
C PRO A 268 -11.71 0.15 10.06
N LEU A 269 -10.67 -0.02 9.25
CA LEU A 269 -10.57 -1.06 8.24
C LEU A 269 -9.60 -2.14 8.74
N ILE A 270 -10.14 -3.22 9.30
CA ILE A 270 -9.31 -4.26 9.93
C ILE A 270 -8.58 -5.06 8.85
N HIS A 271 -7.26 -5.15 8.97
CA HIS A 271 -6.39 -5.77 7.99
C HIS A 271 -5.34 -6.69 8.65
N GLU A 272 -4.90 -7.73 7.93
CA GLU A 272 -3.91 -8.72 8.39
C GLU A 272 -2.53 -8.52 7.73
N GLY A 273 -2.24 -7.35 7.19
CA GLY A 273 -0.95 -7.02 6.59
C GLY A 273 0.09 -6.51 7.59
N TYR A 274 1.28 -6.25 7.08
CA TYR A 274 2.47 -5.90 7.88
C TYR A 274 2.70 -4.39 8.02
N GLY A 275 1.73 -3.57 7.60
CA GLY A 275 1.81 -2.12 7.69
C GLY A 275 2.93 -1.50 6.86
N ASP A 276 3.52 -0.42 7.37
CA ASP A 276 4.73 0.17 6.83
C ASP A 276 5.99 -0.61 7.22
N VAL A 277 6.92 -0.68 6.27
CA VAL A 277 8.19 -1.37 6.42
C VAL A 277 9.21 -0.32 6.82
N ASP A 278 9.79 -0.45 8.00
CA ASP A 278 10.85 0.44 8.50
C ASP A 278 12.20 -0.27 8.62
N HIS A 279 12.16 -1.60 8.71
CA HIS A 279 13.33 -2.42 8.96
C HIS A 279 13.44 -3.58 7.97
N VAL A 280 14.67 -3.91 7.61
CA VAL A 280 15.00 -5.01 6.69
C VAL A 280 14.43 -6.36 7.17
N TRP A 281 14.34 -6.59 8.48
CA TRP A 281 13.80 -7.84 9.03
C TRP A 281 12.32 -8.07 8.70
N GLN A 282 11.55 -7.01 8.38
CA GLN A 282 10.15 -7.14 7.98
C GLN A 282 9.99 -7.69 6.55
N VAL A 283 11.02 -7.56 5.70
CA VAL A 283 10.97 -7.89 4.27
C VAL A 283 10.47 -9.31 3.98
N PRO A 284 10.97 -10.38 4.63
CA PRO A 284 10.52 -11.74 4.32
C PRO A 284 9.01 -11.96 4.55
N ALA A 285 8.47 -11.35 5.61
CA ALA A 285 7.04 -11.46 5.93
C ALA A 285 6.17 -10.73 4.91
N VAL A 286 6.61 -9.54 4.51
CA VAL A 286 5.99 -8.75 3.44
C VAL A 286 6.02 -9.49 2.10
N GLU A 287 7.16 -10.11 1.76
CA GLU A 287 7.26 -10.90 0.52
C GLU A 287 6.27 -12.07 0.52
N GLU A 288 6.19 -12.82 1.62
CA GLU A 288 5.24 -13.91 1.75
C GLU A 288 3.79 -13.43 1.56
N TRP A 289 3.43 -12.28 2.16
CA TRP A 289 2.12 -11.68 1.96
C TRP A 289 1.86 -11.34 0.50
N LEU A 290 2.82 -10.70 -0.17
CA LEU A 290 2.72 -10.32 -1.58
C LEU A 290 2.57 -11.55 -2.50
N ARG A 291 3.29 -12.63 -2.23
CA ARG A 291 3.16 -13.90 -2.97
C ARG A 291 1.75 -14.47 -2.85
N ARG A 292 1.13 -14.40 -1.66
CA ARG A 292 -0.27 -14.83 -1.46
C ARG A 292 -1.27 -13.96 -2.22
N GLN A 293 -0.95 -12.68 -2.44
CA GLN A 293 -1.74 -11.81 -3.31
C GLN A 293 -1.49 -12.05 -4.81
N GLY A 294 -0.62 -13.00 -5.18
CA GLY A 294 -0.34 -13.35 -6.58
C GLY A 294 0.79 -12.57 -7.23
N PHE A 295 1.61 -11.86 -6.46
CA PHE A 295 2.83 -11.25 -6.98
C PHE A 295 3.94 -12.28 -7.18
N SER A 296 4.70 -12.11 -8.25
CA SER A 296 5.96 -12.82 -8.54
C SER A 296 6.94 -11.84 -9.17
N GLU A 297 8.19 -12.26 -9.36
CA GLU A 297 9.22 -11.38 -9.94
C GLU A 297 8.82 -10.82 -11.31
N GLY A 298 8.13 -11.64 -12.12
CA GLY A 298 7.73 -11.26 -13.49
C GLY A 298 6.26 -10.90 -13.67
N ALA A 299 5.40 -11.10 -12.67
CA ALA A 299 3.95 -10.89 -12.85
C ALA A 299 3.29 -10.22 -11.64
N THR A 300 2.19 -9.52 -11.92
CA THR A 300 1.31 -8.88 -10.93
C THR A 300 -0.07 -9.54 -10.95
N PRO A 301 -0.85 -9.47 -9.85
CA PRO A 301 -2.25 -9.89 -9.87
C PRO A 301 -3.12 -9.08 -10.85
N TYR A 302 -2.61 -7.95 -11.35
CA TYR A 302 -3.32 -7.03 -12.21
C TYR A 302 -3.14 -7.32 -13.71
N ASP A 303 -2.14 -8.13 -14.09
CA ASP A 303 -1.84 -8.48 -15.49
C ASP A 303 -3.02 -9.17 -16.20
N ARG A 304 -3.92 -9.82 -15.45
CA ARG A 304 -5.14 -10.44 -15.98
C ARG A 304 -6.31 -9.47 -16.14
N ARG A 305 -6.32 -8.34 -15.41
CA ARG A 305 -7.40 -7.33 -15.44
C ARG A 305 -7.26 -6.35 -16.62
N THR A 306 -6.06 -6.19 -17.16
CA THR A 306 -5.79 -5.34 -18.34
C THR A 306 -6.21 -5.97 -19.67
N ALA A 307 -6.57 -7.26 -19.69
CA ALA A 307 -7.17 -7.92 -20.85
C ALA A 307 -8.62 -7.47 -21.04
N ARG A 308 -8.82 -6.25 -21.53
CA ARG A 308 -10.07 -5.88 -22.22
C ARG A 308 -10.20 -6.83 -23.41
N PRO A 309 -11.34 -7.51 -23.66
CA PRO A 309 -11.47 -8.36 -24.83
C PRO A 309 -11.28 -7.48 -26.06
N VAL A 310 -10.14 -7.64 -26.73
CA VAL A 310 -9.94 -7.10 -28.06
C VAL A 310 -10.93 -7.85 -28.93
N VAL A 311 -12.03 -7.18 -29.29
CA VAL A 311 -12.87 -7.64 -30.38
C VAL A 311 -11.95 -7.61 -31.60
N ALA A 312 -11.52 -8.80 -32.05
CA ALA A 312 -10.69 -8.92 -33.23
C ALA A 312 -11.47 -8.38 -34.42
N GLU A 313 -11.09 -7.19 -34.91
CA GLU A 313 -11.49 -6.78 -36.25
C GLU A 313 -10.77 -7.68 -37.27
N PRO A 314 -11.46 -8.14 -38.32
CA PRO A 314 -10.87 -9.03 -39.29
C PRO A 314 -9.78 -8.29 -40.09
N ALA A 315 -8.59 -8.89 -40.11
CA ALA A 315 -7.43 -8.38 -40.82
C ALA A 315 -7.74 -8.19 -42.32
N SER A 316 -7.54 -6.98 -42.81
CA SER A 316 -7.42 -6.69 -44.25
C SER A 316 -5.95 -6.81 -44.69
N PRO A 317 -5.65 -7.34 -45.88
CA PRO A 317 -4.28 -7.56 -46.30
C PRO A 317 -3.72 -6.32 -47.01
N SER A 318 -2.58 -5.81 -46.56
CA SER A 318 -1.76 -4.90 -47.36
C SER A 318 -0.26 -5.23 -47.27
N ALA A 319 0.23 -5.72 -48.41
CA ALA A 319 1.53 -5.59 -49.08
C ALA A 319 2.82 -5.16 -48.33
N PRO A 320 4.00 -5.60 -48.81
CA PRO A 320 5.25 -5.61 -48.05
C PRO A 320 5.97 -4.26 -48.11
N VAL A 321 6.53 -3.83 -46.97
CA VAL A 321 7.50 -2.75 -46.93
C VAL A 321 8.90 -3.35 -46.87
N ARG A 322 9.69 -3.15 -47.93
CA ARG A 322 11.15 -3.22 -47.89
C ARG A 322 11.68 -1.93 -47.29
N GLY A 323 12.64 -2.04 -46.37
CA GLY A 323 13.44 -0.92 -45.90
C GLY A 323 14.62 -1.44 -45.10
N ALA A 324 15.81 -1.43 -45.70
CA ALA A 324 17.07 -1.68 -45.02
C ALA A 324 17.36 -0.53 -44.04
N GLY A 325 17.65 -0.88 -42.80
CA GLY A 325 18.20 0.00 -41.78
C GLY A 325 19.11 -0.83 -40.89
N THR A 326 20.36 -0.41 -40.78
CA THR A 326 21.44 -1.05 -40.04
C THR A 326 21.01 -1.45 -38.63
N THR A 327 20.91 -2.75 -38.36
CA THR A 327 20.67 -3.28 -37.02
C THR A 327 21.99 -3.26 -36.26
N THR A 328 22.17 -2.31 -35.34
CA THR A 328 23.27 -2.36 -34.39
C THR A 328 23.01 -3.53 -33.43
N CYS A 329 23.82 -4.59 -33.53
CA CYS A 329 23.78 -5.68 -32.57
C CYS A 329 24.47 -5.18 -31.30
N HIS A 330 23.70 -4.93 -30.25
CA HIS A 330 24.23 -4.50 -28.96
C HIS A 330 24.87 -5.68 -28.22
N ARG A 331 26.02 -5.44 -27.57
CA ARG A 331 26.72 -6.44 -26.76
C ARG A 331 26.57 -6.11 -25.28
N VAL A 332 26.10 -7.09 -24.49
CA VAL A 332 25.83 -6.96 -23.05
C VAL A 332 26.84 -7.76 -22.23
N LEU A 333 27.46 -7.12 -21.24
CA LEU A 333 28.24 -7.81 -20.20
C LEU A 333 27.35 -8.07 -18.98
N ILE A 334 27.28 -9.32 -18.53
CA ILE A 334 26.49 -9.73 -17.36
C ILE A 334 27.44 -10.16 -16.24
N THR A 335 27.59 -9.33 -15.21
CA THR A 335 28.64 -9.52 -14.19
C THR A 335 28.18 -10.26 -12.94
N THR A 336 26.87 -10.24 -12.68
CA THR A 336 26.27 -10.98 -11.56
C THR A 336 26.28 -12.49 -11.81
N ILE A 337 26.59 -13.26 -10.77
CA ILE A 337 26.56 -14.74 -10.78
C ILE A 337 25.88 -15.22 -9.49
N PRO A 338 24.95 -16.19 -9.57
CA PRO A 338 24.45 -16.83 -10.79
C PRO A 338 23.48 -15.92 -11.56
N PHE A 339 23.54 -15.91 -12.90
CA PHE A 339 22.56 -15.23 -13.76
C PHE A 339 22.05 -16.19 -14.82
N GLY A 340 20.72 -16.33 -14.92
CA GLY A 340 20.12 -17.26 -15.87
C GLY A 340 20.13 -18.73 -15.44
N GLU A 341 20.76 -19.09 -14.31
CA GLU A 341 20.88 -20.48 -13.85
C GLU A 341 19.59 -21.00 -13.19
N VAL A 342 18.95 -20.18 -12.35
CA VAL A 342 17.67 -20.54 -11.69
C VAL A 342 16.48 -20.25 -12.60
N ASP A 343 16.58 -19.16 -13.37
CA ASP A 343 15.55 -18.72 -14.32
C ASP A 343 16.22 -18.17 -15.58
N ARG A 344 16.06 -18.88 -16.71
CA ARG A 344 16.69 -18.55 -17.99
C ARG A 344 15.95 -17.44 -18.76
N ARG A 345 14.74 -17.04 -18.35
CA ARG A 345 13.91 -16.05 -19.06
C ARG A 345 14.64 -14.74 -19.41
N PRO A 346 15.51 -14.16 -18.55
CA PRO A 346 16.28 -12.97 -18.92
C PRO A 346 17.23 -13.21 -20.11
N LEU A 347 17.85 -14.39 -20.19
CA LEU A 347 18.70 -14.77 -21.33
C LEU A 347 17.86 -14.99 -22.59
N ASP A 348 16.71 -15.66 -22.47
CA ASP A 348 15.81 -15.87 -23.59
C ASP A 348 15.29 -14.54 -24.18
N LEU A 349 15.10 -13.52 -23.34
CA LEU A 349 14.73 -12.16 -23.79
C LEU A 349 15.86 -11.46 -24.56
N LEU A 350 17.11 -11.61 -24.12
CA LEU A 350 18.27 -11.08 -24.84
C LEU A 350 18.44 -11.77 -26.20
N GLU A 351 18.31 -13.11 -26.22
CA GLU A 351 18.39 -13.91 -27.44
C GLU A 351 17.27 -13.56 -28.43
N ALA A 352 16.03 -13.45 -27.96
CA ALA A 352 14.88 -13.06 -28.78
C ALA A 352 15.00 -11.63 -29.33
N ALA A 353 15.71 -10.75 -28.64
CA ALA A 353 16.01 -9.39 -29.10
C ALA A 353 17.22 -9.31 -30.05
N GLY A 354 17.91 -10.42 -30.33
CA GLY A 354 19.12 -10.43 -31.15
C GLY A 354 20.31 -9.74 -30.48
N VAL A 355 20.34 -9.72 -29.15
CA VAL A 355 21.36 -9.07 -28.34
C VAL A 355 22.42 -10.12 -27.96
N GLU A 356 23.67 -9.85 -28.32
CA GLU A 356 24.78 -10.68 -27.90
C GLU A 356 25.11 -10.41 -26.42
N TYR A 357 25.43 -11.45 -25.66
CA TYR A 357 25.81 -11.28 -24.26
C TYR A 357 26.97 -12.19 -23.86
N VAL A 358 27.73 -11.74 -22.85
CA VAL A 358 28.74 -12.53 -22.17
C VAL A 358 28.43 -12.53 -20.68
N ILE A 359 28.30 -13.72 -20.11
CA ILE A 359 28.22 -13.90 -18.65
C ILE A 359 29.64 -13.92 -18.10
N ASN A 360 29.82 -13.28 -16.94
CA ASN A 360 31.07 -13.17 -16.21
C ASN A 360 31.92 -14.45 -16.30
N PRO A 361 33.04 -14.42 -17.06
CA PRO A 361 33.84 -15.60 -17.34
C PRO A 361 34.64 -16.07 -16.13
N ILE A 362 34.76 -15.24 -15.08
CA ILE A 362 35.58 -15.54 -13.89
C ILE A 362 34.81 -16.42 -12.90
N GLY A 363 33.48 -16.56 -13.01
CA GLY A 363 32.71 -17.46 -12.15
C GLY A 363 32.53 -16.98 -10.70
N ARG A 364 33.00 -15.75 -10.37
CA ARG A 364 32.87 -15.10 -9.05
C ARG A 364 32.70 -13.60 -9.19
N LYS A 365 32.32 -12.92 -8.10
CA LYS A 365 32.25 -11.45 -8.02
C LYS A 365 33.56 -10.81 -8.51
N LEU A 366 33.43 -9.86 -9.45
CA LEU A 366 34.55 -9.12 -10.05
C LEU A 366 35.07 -8.04 -9.10
N ARG A 367 36.39 -7.82 -9.14
CA ARG A 367 37.03 -6.63 -8.57
C ARG A 367 36.99 -5.47 -9.56
N GLU A 368 37.12 -4.25 -9.06
CA GLU A 368 37.06 -3.01 -9.85
C GLU A 368 38.00 -3.04 -11.08
N GLY A 369 39.26 -3.45 -10.89
CA GLY A 369 40.21 -3.59 -12.01
C GLY A 369 39.82 -4.67 -13.03
N GLU A 370 39.26 -5.79 -12.58
CA GLU A 370 38.78 -6.88 -13.46
C GLU A 370 37.57 -6.41 -14.29
N LEU A 371 36.66 -5.63 -13.69
CA LEU A 371 35.52 -5.04 -14.38
C LEU A 371 35.95 -3.98 -15.41
N ALA A 372 36.90 -3.11 -15.04
CA ALA A 372 37.41 -2.06 -15.93
C ALA A 372 38.06 -2.63 -17.19
N GLU A 373 38.77 -3.77 -17.09
CA GLU A 373 39.33 -4.48 -18.24
C GLU A 373 38.25 -5.16 -19.11
N LEU A 374 37.19 -5.68 -18.49
CA LEU A 374 36.13 -6.43 -19.19
C LEU A 374 35.09 -5.54 -19.88
N ILE A 375 34.78 -4.36 -19.33
CA ILE A 375 33.62 -3.56 -19.75
C ILE A 375 33.80 -2.86 -21.10
N GLY A 376 35.05 -2.62 -21.53
CA GLY A 376 35.37 -1.79 -22.69
C GLY A 376 34.79 -2.27 -24.03
N ASP A 377 34.50 -3.57 -24.15
CA ASP A 377 34.01 -4.20 -25.38
C ASP A 377 32.47 -4.33 -25.46
N PHE A 378 31.74 -3.74 -24.51
CA PHE A 378 30.30 -3.91 -24.34
C PHE A 378 29.55 -2.58 -24.30
N ASP A 379 28.33 -2.57 -24.85
CA ASP A 379 27.45 -1.40 -24.89
C ASP A 379 26.62 -1.24 -23.61
N VAL A 380 26.36 -2.34 -22.92
CA VAL A 380 25.48 -2.41 -21.75
C VAL A 380 26.07 -3.34 -20.70
N LEU A 381 25.98 -2.93 -19.43
CA LEU A 381 26.36 -3.73 -18.28
C LEU A 381 25.11 -4.12 -17.46
N ILE A 382 24.91 -5.42 -17.25
CA ILE A 382 23.97 -5.97 -16.26
C ILE A 382 24.77 -6.32 -15.01
N ALA A 383 24.74 -5.40 -14.04
CA ALA A 383 25.56 -5.49 -12.83
C ALA A 383 24.86 -6.10 -11.61
N GLY A 384 25.65 -6.72 -10.74
CA GLY A 384 25.28 -7.17 -9.41
C GLY A 384 25.62 -6.14 -8.33
N THR A 385 26.29 -6.59 -7.27
CA THR A 385 26.67 -5.75 -6.10
C THR A 385 28.13 -5.33 -6.11
N GLU A 386 28.84 -5.52 -7.22
CA GLU A 386 30.22 -5.06 -7.39
C GLU A 386 30.34 -3.53 -7.38
N PRO A 387 31.46 -2.98 -6.88
CA PRO A 387 31.71 -1.54 -6.92
C PRO A 387 31.92 -1.10 -8.38
N ILE A 388 31.11 -0.13 -8.82
CA ILE A 388 31.17 0.50 -10.15
C ILE A 388 31.41 2.00 -9.89
N THR A 389 32.64 2.37 -9.63
CA THR A 389 33.04 3.77 -9.36
C THR A 389 34.31 4.12 -10.08
#